data_AF-A0A3B0SFA6-F1
#
_entry.id   AF-A0A3B0SFA6-F1
#
_cell.length_a   1.000
_cell.length_b   1.000
_cell.length_c   1.000
_cell.angle_alpha   90.00
_cell.angle_beta   90.00
_cell.angle_gamma   90.00
#
_symmetry.space_group_name_H-M   'P 1'
#
loop_
_entity.id
_entity.type
_entity.pdbx_description
1 polymer ?
#
loop_
_entity_poly.entity_id
_entity_poly.type
_entity_poly.pdbx_seq_one_letter_code
_entity_poly.pdbx_strand_id
1 'polypeptide(L)'
;MAIKLSKRFAGNIPDAALKTVLCEVVNALCLAAKDISDLCAQGPLLDGLGETTGVENADGDNQKALDIQSDEIIINLLKKVPVAYYASEEEEGINTLNPDAPISVAADPLDGSSNIDTNVSIGTIFSIFQTVPGAPEKSFFRCGEEQLVGGFFVYGPQTTLIITAGDGVELYVLEPKQNRFVLAIPEIRLARSACEYGINASNSRHWYRPIRNFIEDCASGKKGPLGSDYNMRWVGSLVADASRILSRGGLFLYPADGRKNYQQGRLRQLYEANPVAFIIEQAGGSATDGSKRILDQSLSELHQRIPFVFGSKKQVALVKSYHDRPGFLGSRAPLFNPRGLFRK
;
A
#
# COMPACT_ATOMS: atom_id res chain seq x y z
N MET A 1 11.40 -19.82 14.57
CA MET A 1 11.71 -18.93 13.43
C MET A 1 10.48 -18.88 12.54
N ALA A 2 9.87 -17.71 12.37
CA ALA A 2 8.64 -17.52 11.61
C ALA A 2 8.88 -17.50 10.10
N ILE A 3 10.10 -17.21 9.66
CA ILE A 3 10.46 -17.18 8.24
C ILE A 3 11.90 -17.67 8.05
N LYS A 4 12.16 -18.28 6.89
CA LYS A 4 13.52 -18.50 6.39
C LYS A 4 13.68 -17.68 5.11
N LEU A 5 14.29 -16.51 5.24
CA LEU A 5 14.53 -15.60 4.13
C LEU A 5 15.47 -16.25 3.10
N SER A 6 15.26 -15.92 1.82
CA SER A 6 16.07 -16.46 0.73
C SER A 6 17.52 -15.97 0.83
N LYS A 7 18.43 -16.62 0.09
CA LYS A 7 19.81 -16.12 -0.03
C LYS A 7 19.91 -14.79 -0.78
N ARG A 8 18.90 -14.44 -1.57
CA ARG A 8 18.82 -13.20 -2.36
C ARG A 8 18.25 -12.05 -1.52
N PHE A 9 17.40 -12.35 -0.55
CA PHE A 9 16.81 -11.37 0.35
C PHE A 9 17.92 -10.53 1.01
N ALA A 10 17.93 -9.22 0.75
CA ALA A 10 18.99 -8.28 1.15
C ALA A 10 20.38 -8.51 0.51
N GLY A 11 20.44 -9.13 -0.68
CA GLY A 11 21.68 -9.34 -1.44
C GLY A 11 22.36 -8.04 -1.88
N ASN A 12 21.57 -6.98 -2.12
CA ASN A 12 22.01 -5.63 -2.49
C ASN A 12 22.51 -4.79 -1.30
N ILE A 13 22.24 -5.23 -0.06
CA ILE A 13 22.78 -4.59 1.14
C ILE A 13 24.20 -5.15 1.32
N PRO A 14 25.28 -4.35 1.43
CA PRO A 14 26.63 -4.92 1.53
C PRO A 14 27.03 -5.30 2.96
N ASP A 15 26.44 -4.66 3.97
CA ASP A 15 26.78 -4.84 5.38
C ASP A 15 26.15 -6.12 5.98
N ALA A 16 26.99 -7.05 6.44
CA ALA A 16 26.56 -8.32 7.00
C ALA A 16 25.87 -8.20 8.38
N ALA A 17 26.28 -7.24 9.20
CA ALA A 17 25.65 -6.98 10.50
C ALA A 17 24.25 -6.41 10.28
N LEU A 18 24.12 -5.45 9.37
CA LEU A 18 22.82 -4.87 9.00
C LEU A 18 21.86 -5.93 8.43
N LYS A 19 22.34 -6.83 7.56
CA LYS A 19 21.54 -7.96 7.06
C LYS A 19 20.97 -8.83 8.18
N THR A 20 21.80 -9.11 9.19
CA THR A 20 21.40 -9.95 10.32
C THR A 20 20.28 -9.28 11.10
N VAL A 21 20.42 -7.98 11.40
CA VAL A 21 19.37 -7.20 12.07
C VAL A 21 18.09 -7.16 11.24
N LEU A 22 18.17 -6.89 9.93
CA LEU A 22 16.99 -6.88 9.06
C LEU A 22 16.25 -8.23 9.05
N CYS A 23 16.99 -9.34 9.08
CA CYS A 23 16.37 -10.67 9.19
C CYS A 23 15.63 -10.87 10.51
N GLU A 24 16.19 -10.38 11.63
CA GLU A 24 15.53 -10.42 12.95
C GLU A 24 14.24 -9.60 12.97
N VAL A 25 14.29 -8.37 12.45
CA VAL A 25 13.13 -7.47 12.39
C VAL A 25 12.03 -8.05 11.49
N VAL A 26 12.36 -8.55 10.30
CA VAL A 26 11.38 -9.18 9.41
C VAL A 26 10.79 -10.45 10.04
N ASN A 27 11.58 -11.22 10.79
CA ASN A 27 11.08 -12.36 11.52
C ASN A 27 10.13 -11.95 12.67
N ALA A 28 10.38 -10.83 13.36
CA ALA A 28 9.46 -10.27 14.34
C ALA A 28 8.13 -9.83 13.70
N LEU A 29 8.18 -9.14 12.56
CA LEU A 29 6.98 -8.78 11.78
C LEU A 29 6.21 -10.02 11.30
N CYS A 30 6.89 -11.10 10.90
CA CYS A 30 6.25 -12.36 10.55
C CYS A 30 5.56 -13.03 11.75
N LEU A 31 6.07 -12.87 12.97
CA LEU A 31 5.39 -13.33 14.17
C LEU A 31 4.13 -12.48 14.43
N ALA A 32 4.25 -11.16 14.30
CA ALA A 32 3.12 -10.24 14.48
C ALA A 32 1.99 -10.57 13.50
N ALA A 33 2.33 -10.75 12.22
CA ALA A 33 1.38 -11.08 11.18
C ALA A 33 0.68 -12.42 11.40
N LYS A 34 1.32 -13.38 12.06
CA LYS A 34 0.65 -14.64 12.44
C LYS A 34 -0.39 -14.39 13.53
N ASP A 35 0.00 -13.69 14.60
CA ASP A 35 -0.90 -13.39 15.71
C ASP A 35 -2.10 -12.57 15.23
N ILE A 36 -1.88 -11.56 14.37
CA ILE A 36 -2.93 -10.76 13.73
C ILE A 36 -3.80 -11.63 12.80
N SER A 37 -3.19 -12.50 12.00
CA SER A 37 -3.93 -13.43 11.13
C SER A 37 -4.83 -14.38 11.93
N ASP A 38 -4.37 -14.86 13.09
CA ASP A 38 -5.14 -15.74 13.97
C ASP A 38 -6.29 -14.98 14.63
N LEU A 39 -6.10 -13.70 14.99
CA LEU A 39 -7.18 -12.83 15.45
C LEU A 39 -8.22 -12.59 14.36
N CYS A 40 -7.79 -12.24 13.14
CA CYS A 40 -8.68 -12.03 11.99
C CYS A 40 -9.51 -13.30 11.69
N ALA A 41 -8.89 -14.48 11.78
CA ALA A 41 -9.54 -15.75 11.47
C ALA A 41 -10.62 -16.16 12.50
N GLN A 42 -10.56 -15.64 13.73
CA GLN A 42 -11.60 -15.89 14.74
C GLN A 42 -12.88 -15.11 14.43
N GLY A 43 -12.77 -13.92 13.82
CA GLY A 43 -13.91 -13.12 13.39
C GLY A 43 -14.95 -12.94 14.51
N PRO A 44 -16.26 -13.16 14.25
CA PRO A 44 -17.32 -12.99 15.25
C PRO A 44 -17.28 -13.93 16.46
N LEU A 45 -16.33 -14.88 16.55
CA LEU A 45 -16.14 -15.69 17.76
C LEU A 45 -15.49 -14.90 18.90
N LEU A 46 -14.84 -13.78 18.57
CA LEU A 46 -14.34 -12.80 19.53
C LEU A 46 -15.27 -11.59 19.53
N ASP A 47 -15.85 -11.27 20.68
CA ASP A 47 -16.74 -10.12 20.83
C ASP A 47 -15.97 -8.81 20.55
N GLY A 48 -16.56 -7.92 19.75
CA GLY A 48 -16.13 -6.52 19.64
C GLY A 48 -14.94 -6.23 18.72
N LEU A 49 -14.39 -7.18 17.95
CA LEU A 49 -13.21 -6.91 17.10
C LEU A 49 -13.43 -5.82 16.03
N GLY A 50 -14.64 -5.76 15.46
CA GLY A 50 -15.04 -4.73 14.50
C GLY A 50 -15.73 -3.52 15.11
N GLU A 51 -15.97 -3.54 16.43
CA GLU A 51 -16.63 -2.45 17.13
C GLU A 51 -15.72 -1.22 17.20
N THR A 52 -16.33 -0.05 16.99
CA THR A 52 -15.67 1.23 17.13
C THR A 52 -15.46 1.52 18.61
N THR A 53 -14.22 1.80 19.02
CA THR A 53 -13.85 2.02 20.43
C THR A 53 -14.31 3.37 20.98
N GLY A 54 -14.92 4.21 20.14
CA GLY A 54 -15.32 5.58 20.50
C GLY A 54 -14.16 6.58 20.52
N VAL A 55 -12.95 6.13 20.18
CA VAL A 55 -11.76 6.97 19.95
C VAL A 55 -11.62 7.18 18.44
N GLU A 56 -11.66 8.43 17.99
CA GLU A 56 -11.29 8.79 16.61
C GLU A 56 -9.77 8.82 16.51
N ASN A 57 -9.20 8.17 15.49
CA ASN A 57 -7.77 8.30 15.21
C ASN A 57 -7.44 9.69 14.60
N ALA A 58 -6.16 10.02 14.45
CA ALA A 58 -5.69 11.31 13.92
C ALA A 58 -6.27 11.66 12.53
N ASP A 59 -6.86 10.69 11.84
CA ASP A 59 -7.42 10.80 10.50
C ASP A 59 -8.95 10.86 10.42
N GLY A 60 -9.64 10.80 11.58
CA GLY A 60 -11.09 10.90 11.71
C GLY A 60 -11.85 9.62 11.35
N ASP A 61 -11.15 8.47 11.29
CA ASP A 61 -11.79 7.16 11.24
C ASP A 61 -12.04 6.68 12.68
N ASN A 62 -13.14 5.94 12.88
CA ASN A 62 -13.39 5.31 14.18
C ASN A 62 -12.45 4.13 14.32
N GLN A 63 -11.56 4.18 15.31
CA GLN A 63 -10.61 3.11 15.57
C GLN A 63 -11.35 1.83 15.96
N LYS A 64 -11.06 0.71 15.27
CA LYS A 64 -11.65 -0.58 15.64
C LYS A 64 -10.76 -1.28 16.65
N ALA A 65 -11.35 -2.13 17.47
CA ALA A 65 -10.59 -2.88 18.48
C ALA A 65 -9.46 -3.73 17.87
N LEU A 66 -9.64 -4.24 16.63
CA LEU A 66 -8.60 -5.00 15.93
C LEU A 66 -7.43 -4.13 15.45
N ASP A 67 -7.66 -2.84 15.15
CA ASP A 67 -6.59 -1.90 14.76
C ASP A 67 -5.61 -1.71 15.93
N ILE A 68 -6.15 -1.39 17.12
CA ILE A 68 -5.38 -1.22 18.37
C ILE A 68 -4.61 -2.49 18.71
N GLN A 69 -5.28 -3.65 18.68
CA GLN A 69 -4.62 -4.92 18.99
C GLN A 69 -3.50 -5.24 18.00
N SER A 70 -3.69 -4.94 16.72
CA SER A 70 -2.67 -5.16 15.69
C SER A 70 -1.43 -4.29 15.95
N ASP A 71 -1.62 -3.03 16.31
CA ASP A 71 -0.51 -2.13 16.63
C ASP A 71 0.24 -2.58 17.90
N GLU A 72 -0.48 -2.92 18.96
CA GLU A 72 0.10 -3.43 20.21
C GLU A 72 0.94 -4.70 19.98
N ILE A 73 0.45 -5.63 19.15
CA ILE A 73 1.18 -6.85 18.79
C ILE A 73 2.51 -6.49 18.11
N ILE A 74 2.47 -5.58 17.13
CA ILE A 74 3.67 -5.14 16.40
C ILE A 74 4.66 -4.48 17.37
N ILE A 75 4.22 -3.50 18.17
CA ILE A 75 5.07 -2.81 19.16
C ILE A 75 5.74 -3.81 20.10
N ASN A 76 4.97 -4.76 20.65
CA ASN A 76 5.46 -5.74 21.63
C ASN A 76 6.51 -6.69 21.05
N LEU A 77 6.45 -6.99 19.76
CA LEU A 77 7.45 -7.80 19.07
C LEU A 77 8.66 -6.97 18.63
N LEU A 78 8.45 -5.74 18.14
CA LEU A 78 9.54 -4.85 17.74
C LEU A 78 10.42 -4.40 18.91
N LYS A 79 9.86 -4.26 20.12
CA LYS A 79 10.63 -4.00 21.36
C LYS A 79 11.69 -5.07 21.68
N LYS A 80 11.56 -6.26 21.11
CA LYS A 80 12.43 -7.43 21.41
C LYS A 80 13.56 -7.60 20.38
N VAL A 81 13.61 -6.75 19.36
CA VAL A 81 14.61 -6.79 18.28
C VAL A 81 15.28 -5.42 18.14
N PRO A 82 16.39 -5.29 17.40
CA PRO A 82 17.12 -4.02 17.28
C PRO A 82 16.38 -2.98 16.42
N VAL A 83 15.28 -2.43 16.93
CA VAL A 83 14.52 -1.32 16.34
C VAL A 83 14.55 -0.11 17.27
N ALA A 84 14.94 1.04 16.74
CA ALA A 84 15.05 2.28 17.51
C ALA A 84 13.76 3.06 17.57
N TYR A 85 13.14 3.25 16.42
CA TYR A 85 11.95 4.06 16.29
C TYR A 85 10.86 3.28 15.56
N TYR A 86 9.63 3.43 16.05
CA TYR A 86 8.43 2.88 15.44
C TYR A 86 7.46 4.03 15.12
N ALA A 87 7.01 4.10 13.87
CA ALA A 87 5.97 5.00 13.40
C ALA A 87 4.77 4.17 12.97
N SER A 88 3.57 4.51 13.44
CA SER A 88 2.34 3.79 13.10
C SER A 88 1.30 4.72 12.50
N GLU A 89 0.38 4.16 11.73
CA GLU A 89 -0.87 4.85 11.37
C GLU A 89 -1.71 5.17 12.60
N GLU A 90 -1.67 4.29 13.62
CA GLU A 90 -2.50 4.34 14.82
C GLU A 90 -1.95 5.22 15.95
N GLU A 91 -0.76 5.78 15.77
CA GLU A 91 -0.03 6.51 16.81
C GLU A 91 0.17 7.97 16.40
N GLU A 92 -0.10 8.93 17.30
CA GLU A 92 0.06 10.37 17.00
C GLU A 92 1.52 10.79 16.74
N GLY A 93 2.49 9.98 17.16
CA GLY A 93 3.90 10.33 17.15
C GLY A 93 4.82 9.14 16.94
N ILE A 94 6.12 9.42 16.90
CA ILE A 94 7.16 8.40 16.72
C ILE A 94 7.52 7.79 18.09
N ASN A 95 7.27 6.50 18.24
CA ASN A 95 7.61 5.73 19.42
C ASN A 95 9.12 5.41 19.46
N THR A 96 9.79 5.72 20.57
CA THR A 96 11.18 5.29 20.80
C THR A 96 11.20 3.96 21.54
N LEU A 97 11.73 2.93 20.90
CA LEU A 97 11.81 1.57 21.46
C LEU A 97 13.21 1.29 22.04
N ASN A 98 14.26 1.44 21.22
CA ASN A 98 15.66 1.27 21.62
C ASN A 98 16.57 2.29 20.89
N PRO A 99 16.83 3.48 21.45
CA PRO A 99 17.43 4.61 20.73
C PRO A 99 18.81 4.34 20.09
N ASP A 100 19.53 3.31 20.54
CA ASP A 100 20.84 2.92 20.02
C ASP A 100 20.76 1.87 18.88
N ALA A 101 19.57 1.36 18.58
CA ALA A 101 19.39 0.38 17.54
C ALA A 101 19.53 0.98 16.12
N PRO A 102 19.98 0.18 15.13
CA PRO A 102 20.33 0.71 13.81
C PRO A 102 19.14 0.84 12.85
N ILE A 103 17.97 0.30 13.20
CA ILE A 103 16.81 0.20 12.30
C ILE A 103 15.59 0.93 12.86
N SER A 104 14.84 1.59 11.97
CA SER A 104 13.53 2.19 12.27
C SER A 104 12.46 1.55 11.40
N VAL A 105 11.27 1.33 11.96
CA VAL A 105 10.15 0.68 11.28
C VAL A 105 8.95 1.62 11.24
N ALA A 106 8.32 1.74 10.08
CA ALA A 106 7.01 2.35 9.95
C ALA A 106 6.00 1.29 9.51
N ALA A 107 4.78 1.31 10.06
CA ALA A 107 3.75 0.34 9.70
C ALA A 107 2.34 0.94 9.64
N ASP A 108 1.54 0.37 8.76
CA ASP A 108 0.07 0.39 8.86
C ASP A 108 -0.30 -0.97 9.45
N PRO A 109 -0.66 -1.03 10.74
CA PRO A 109 -0.95 -2.29 11.43
C PRO A 109 -2.07 -3.07 10.77
N LEU A 110 -3.08 -2.39 10.21
CA LEU A 110 -4.26 -3.02 9.66
C LEU A 110 -4.90 -2.24 8.49
N ASP A 111 -4.30 -2.36 7.30
CA ASP A 111 -4.89 -1.86 6.05
C ASP A 111 -6.22 -2.53 5.75
N GLY A 112 -7.20 -1.70 5.39
CA GLY A 112 -8.51 -2.15 4.97
C GLY A 112 -9.44 -2.48 6.14
N SER A 113 -9.22 -1.93 7.34
CA SER A 113 -10.05 -2.13 8.54
C SER A 113 -11.57 -1.97 8.32
N SER A 114 -11.98 -1.13 7.36
CA SER A 114 -13.39 -1.02 6.92
C SER A 114 -14.00 -2.34 6.40
N ASN A 115 -13.17 -3.33 6.06
CA ASN A 115 -13.55 -4.64 5.53
C ASN A 115 -13.54 -5.78 6.56
N ILE A 116 -13.20 -5.51 7.83
CA ILE A 116 -13.14 -6.54 8.88
C ILE A 116 -14.48 -7.30 8.98
N ASP A 117 -15.58 -6.57 9.13
CA ASP A 117 -16.92 -7.16 9.34
C ASP A 117 -17.50 -7.82 8.08
N THR A 118 -16.94 -7.53 6.91
CA THR A 118 -17.38 -8.09 5.62
C THR A 118 -16.57 -9.32 5.21
N ASN A 119 -15.59 -9.74 6.03
CA ASN A 119 -14.72 -10.88 5.78
C ASN A 119 -14.03 -10.81 4.41
N VAL A 120 -13.65 -9.59 4.01
CA VAL A 120 -12.84 -9.32 2.82
C VAL A 120 -11.37 -9.21 3.25
N SER A 121 -10.44 -9.47 2.33
CA SER A 121 -9.01 -9.43 2.62
C SER A 121 -8.56 -8.05 3.11
N ILE A 122 -7.78 -8.09 4.20
CA ILE A 122 -7.12 -6.96 4.87
C ILE A 122 -5.63 -7.30 5.02
N GLY A 123 -4.82 -6.45 5.66
CA GLY A 123 -3.43 -6.81 5.92
C GLY A 123 -2.63 -5.78 6.70
N THR A 124 -1.31 -5.97 6.75
CA THR A 124 -0.38 -5.09 7.45
C THR A 124 0.67 -4.62 6.46
N ILE A 125 0.98 -3.33 6.43
CA ILE A 125 2.01 -2.77 5.55
C ILE A 125 3.17 -2.28 6.40
N PHE A 126 4.40 -2.45 5.92
CA PHE A 126 5.56 -1.97 6.66
C PHE A 126 6.69 -1.49 5.74
N SER A 127 7.46 -0.56 6.29
CA SER A 127 8.66 0.02 5.71
C SER A 127 9.78 0.03 6.74
N ILE A 128 11.00 -0.34 6.34
CA ILE A 128 12.18 -0.40 7.20
C ILE A 128 13.25 0.55 6.70
N PHE A 129 13.78 1.39 7.58
CA PHE A 129 14.81 2.40 7.29
C PHE A 129 16.01 2.25 8.19
N GLN A 130 17.16 2.76 7.74
CA GLN A 130 18.32 3.00 8.60
C GLN A 130 18.02 4.15 9.58
N THR A 131 18.25 3.92 10.87
CA THR A 131 18.08 4.92 11.93
C THR A 131 19.09 6.05 11.83
N VAL A 132 18.64 7.28 12.10
CA VAL A 132 19.51 8.41 12.45
C VAL A 132 19.47 8.56 13.97
N PRO A 133 20.57 8.23 14.68
CA PRO A 133 20.60 8.27 16.14
C PRO A 133 20.21 9.65 16.67
N GLY A 134 19.31 9.68 17.65
CA GLY A 134 18.83 10.90 18.28
C GLY A 134 17.93 11.79 17.40
N ALA A 135 17.54 11.33 16.20
CA ALA A 135 16.71 12.09 15.27
C ALA A 135 15.59 11.21 14.67
N PRO A 136 14.51 10.93 15.44
CA PRO A 136 13.41 10.08 14.99
C PRO A 136 12.77 10.58 13.69
N GLU A 137 12.45 11.87 13.59
CA GLU A 137 11.89 12.45 12.36
C GLU A 137 12.82 12.26 11.16
N LYS A 138 14.13 12.52 11.31
CA LYS A 138 15.08 12.34 10.20
C LYS A 138 15.21 10.87 9.77
N SER A 139 14.85 9.93 10.63
CA SER A 139 14.85 8.49 10.31
C SER A 139 13.71 8.11 9.35
N PHE A 140 12.63 8.92 9.29
CA PHE A 140 11.45 8.66 8.45
C PHE A 140 11.17 9.74 7.40
N PHE A 141 11.48 11.01 7.67
CA PHE A 141 11.17 12.17 6.81
C PHE A 141 12.24 12.32 5.74
N ARG A 142 12.29 11.31 4.87
CA ARG A 142 13.28 11.13 3.82
C ARG A 142 12.62 10.54 2.59
N CYS A 143 13.36 10.41 1.49
CA CYS A 143 12.78 9.89 0.25
C CYS A 143 12.41 8.41 0.43
N GLY A 144 11.28 8.00 -0.16
CA GLY A 144 10.84 6.60 -0.14
C GLY A 144 11.85 5.63 -0.75
N GLU A 145 12.73 6.09 -1.64
CA GLU A 145 13.81 5.26 -2.22
C GLU A 145 14.86 4.83 -1.18
N GLU A 146 14.94 5.49 -0.03
CA GLU A 146 15.88 5.18 1.05
C GLU A 146 15.43 4.01 1.96
N GLN A 147 14.30 3.36 1.62
CA GLN A 147 13.85 2.14 2.27
C GLN A 147 14.88 1.02 2.11
N LEU A 148 15.23 0.35 3.21
CA LEU A 148 16.02 -0.88 3.20
C LEU A 148 15.15 -2.09 2.83
N VAL A 149 13.92 -2.12 3.35
CA VAL A 149 12.95 -3.18 3.11
C VAL A 149 11.55 -2.56 3.04
N GLY A 150 10.76 -2.95 2.04
CA GLY A 150 9.33 -2.67 1.97
C GLY A 150 8.56 -3.99 1.87
N GLY A 151 7.46 -4.09 2.59
CA GLY A 151 6.66 -5.32 2.59
C GLY A 151 5.21 -5.08 2.99
N PHE A 152 4.36 -6.05 2.66
CA PHE A 152 3.04 -6.14 3.24
C PHE A 152 2.59 -7.60 3.38
N PHE A 153 1.77 -7.82 4.40
CA PHE A 153 1.04 -9.05 4.62
C PHE A 153 -0.37 -8.91 4.06
N VAL A 154 -0.94 -10.02 3.58
CA VAL A 154 -2.36 -10.11 3.21
C VAL A 154 -2.99 -11.20 4.05
N TYR A 155 -4.00 -10.85 4.83
CA TYR A 155 -4.86 -11.76 5.59
C TYR A 155 -6.09 -12.08 4.73
N GLY A 156 -5.94 -13.06 3.84
CA GLY A 156 -6.99 -13.51 2.94
C GLY A 156 -7.27 -15.00 3.08
N PRO A 157 -7.73 -15.69 2.01
CA PRO A 157 -7.86 -17.14 2.01
C PRO A 157 -6.54 -17.87 2.32
N GLN A 158 -5.42 -17.19 2.05
CA GLN A 158 -4.08 -17.57 2.47
C GLN A 158 -3.43 -16.34 3.07
N THR A 159 -2.67 -16.54 4.14
CA THR A 159 -1.84 -15.47 4.71
C THR A 159 -0.52 -15.42 3.96
N THR A 160 -0.25 -14.30 3.29
CA THR A 160 0.93 -14.14 2.44
C THR A 160 1.75 -12.92 2.84
N LEU A 161 3.07 -13.01 2.71
CA LEU A 161 3.99 -11.89 2.80
C LEU A 161 4.55 -11.61 1.40
N ILE A 162 4.40 -10.37 0.92
CA ILE A 162 5.07 -9.85 -0.26
C ILE A 162 6.13 -8.86 0.21
N ILE A 163 7.38 -9.05 -0.21
CA ILE A 163 8.51 -8.29 0.36
C ILE A 163 9.62 -8.03 -0.66
N THR A 164 10.30 -6.90 -0.52
CA THR A 164 11.52 -6.56 -1.24
C THR A 164 12.56 -5.91 -0.32
N ALA A 165 13.83 -6.15 -0.61
CA ALA A 165 14.95 -5.40 -0.03
C ALA A 165 15.68 -4.53 -1.07
N GLY A 166 15.08 -4.32 -2.26
CA GLY A 166 15.66 -3.55 -3.35
C GLY A 166 16.32 -4.36 -4.48
N ASP A 167 16.25 -5.69 -4.43
CA ASP A 167 16.59 -6.58 -5.55
C ASP A 167 15.46 -7.60 -5.78
N GLY A 168 14.46 -7.20 -6.55
CA GLY A 168 13.31 -8.04 -6.88
C GLY A 168 12.33 -8.21 -5.72
N VAL A 169 11.28 -8.99 -5.97
CA VAL A 169 10.15 -9.15 -5.04
C VAL A 169 9.89 -10.63 -4.82
N GLU A 170 9.72 -11.02 -3.57
CA GLU A 170 9.45 -12.41 -3.16
C GLU A 170 8.06 -12.51 -2.53
N LEU A 171 7.41 -13.67 -2.71
CA LEU A 171 6.17 -14.03 -2.03
C LEU A 171 6.38 -15.25 -1.15
N TYR A 172 6.01 -15.11 0.11
CA TYR A 172 5.98 -16.19 1.08
C TYR A 172 4.53 -16.47 1.49
N VAL A 173 4.20 -17.73 1.76
CA VAL A 173 2.90 -18.17 2.26
C VAL A 173 3.07 -18.75 3.66
N LEU A 174 2.20 -18.37 4.60
CA LEU A 174 2.13 -19.00 5.91
C LEU A 174 1.64 -20.44 5.76
N GLU A 175 2.52 -21.41 5.98
CA GLU A 175 2.20 -22.83 5.88
C GLU A 175 1.64 -23.31 7.23
N PRO A 176 0.37 -23.76 7.31
CA PRO A 176 -0.29 -24.02 8.60
C PRO A 176 0.31 -25.14 9.44
N LYS A 177 0.93 -26.16 8.82
CA LYS A 177 1.45 -27.33 9.52
C LYS A 177 2.78 -27.04 10.23
N GLN A 178 3.62 -26.23 9.60
CA GLN A 178 4.93 -25.80 10.06
C GLN A 178 4.85 -24.48 10.81
N ASN A 179 3.69 -23.80 10.73
CA ASN A 179 3.41 -22.52 11.34
C ASN A 179 4.49 -21.46 11.05
N ARG A 180 4.92 -21.40 9.77
CA ARG A 180 5.97 -20.49 9.28
C ARG A 180 5.71 -20.05 7.85
N PHE A 181 6.20 -18.87 7.50
CA PHE A 181 6.23 -18.37 6.13
C PHE A 181 7.27 -19.14 5.31
N VAL A 182 6.81 -19.74 4.21
CA VAL A 182 7.62 -20.52 3.26
C VAL A 182 7.63 -19.80 1.93
N LEU A 183 8.81 -19.67 1.32
CA LEU A 183 8.97 -19.03 0.02
C LEU A 183 8.19 -19.81 -1.03
N ALA A 184 7.18 -19.16 -1.63
CA ALA A 184 6.33 -19.75 -2.65
C ALA A 184 6.69 -19.23 -4.05
N ILE A 185 7.01 -17.94 -4.18
CA ILE A 185 7.42 -17.31 -5.44
C ILE A 185 8.73 -16.55 -5.20
N PRO A 186 9.87 -17.01 -5.77
CA PRO A 186 11.18 -16.39 -5.56
C PRO A 186 11.39 -15.10 -6.36
N GLU A 187 10.53 -14.81 -7.33
CA GLU A 187 10.60 -13.59 -8.13
C GLU A 187 9.23 -13.25 -8.72
N ILE A 188 8.63 -12.15 -8.26
CA ILE A 188 7.44 -11.57 -8.87
C ILE A 188 7.86 -10.56 -9.94
N ARG A 189 7.28 -10.70 -11.14
CA ARG A 189 7.42 -9.74 -12.25
C ARG A 189 6.05 -9.28 -12.70
N LEU A 190 5.81 -7.99 -12.55
CA LEU A 190 4.56 -7.36 -12.92
C LEU A 190 4.49 -7.17 -14.45
N ALA A 191 3.33 -7.47 -15.03
CA ALA A 191 3.13 -7.33 -16.47
C ALA A 191 3.30 -5.87 -16.91
N ARG A 192 4.10 -5.61 -17.96
CA ARG A 192 4.36 -4.26 -18.47
C ARG A 192 3.09 -3.50 -18.89
N SER A 193 2.04 -4.23 -19.27
CA SER A 193 0.75 -3.69 -19.68
C SER A 193 -0.40 -4.58 -19.22
N ALA A 194 -1.53 -3.99 -18.86
CA ALA A 194 -2.77 -4.70 -18.55
C ALA A 194 -4.01 -3.84 -18.82
N CYS A 195 -5.14 -4.47 -19.10
CA CYS A 195 -6.44 -3.81 -19.32
C CYS A 195 -7.36 -3.98 -18.10
N GLU A 196 -6.82 -3.73 -16.90
CA GLU A 196 -7.59 -3.79 -15.65
C GLU A 196 -7.22 -2.59 -14.78
N TYR A 197 -8.22 -1.94 -14.18
CA TYR A 197 -8.01 -0.82 -13.25
C TYR A 197 -8.91 -0.96 -12.01
N GLY A 198 -8.47 -0.39 -10.90
CA GLY A 198 -9.23 -0.26 -9.66
C GLY A 198 -9.28 1.17 -9.19
N ILE A 199 -10.50 1.67 -8.98
CA ILE A 199 -10.77 3.00 -8.42
C ILE A 199 -12.15 2.98 -7.77
N ASN A 200 -12.35 3.71 -6.66
CA ASN A 200 -13.68 3.83 -6.07
C ASN A 200 -14.61 4.72 -6.94
N ALA A 201 -15.40 4.09 -7.82
CA ALA A 201 -16.26 4.75 -8.80
C ALA A 201 -17.38 5.62 -8.18
N SER A 202 -17.74 5.41 -6.92
CA SER A 202 -18.72 6.24 -6.22
C SER A 202 -18.27 7.71 -6.09
N ASN A 203 -16.96 7.97 -6.19
CA ASN A 203 -16.35 9.29 -6.11
C ASN A 203 -16.23 9.99 -7.48
N SER A 204 -16.78 9.42 -8.55
CA SER A 204 -16.66 9.94 -9.93
C SER A 204 -16.99 11.41 -10.10
N ARG A 205 -18.00 11.90 -9.36
CA ARG A 205 -18.41 13.32 -9.38
C ARG A 205 -17.33 14.28 -8.87
N HIS A 206 -16.44 13.80 -7.99
CA HIS A 206 -15.40 14.60 -7.33
C HIS A 206 -14.05 14.55 -8.04
N TRP A 207 -13.81 13.56 -8.90
CA TRP A 207 -12.53 13.41 -9.58
C TRP A 207 -12.21 14.63 -10.44
N TYR A 208 -10.95 15.04 -10.37
CA TYR A 208 -10.39 16.00 -11.31
C TYR A 208 -10.38 15.44 -12.73
N ARG A 209 -10.35 16.37 -13.69
CA ARG A 209 -10.51 16.09 -15.13
C ARG A 209 -9.56 15.02 -15.68
N PRO A 210 -8.25 14.99 -15.35
CA PRO A 210 -7.33 13.96 -15.86
C PRO A 210 -7.80 12.53 -15.56
N ILE A 211 -8.15 12.25 -14.30
CA ILE A 211 -8.63 10.94 -13.87
C ILE A 211 -9.97 10.63 -14.52
N ARG A 212 -10.90 11.59 -14.52
CA ARG A 212 -12.23 11.39 -15.13
C ARG A 212 -12.12 11.01 -16.61
N ASN A 213 -11.33 11.76 -17.38
CA ASN A 213 -11.10 11.50 -18.79
C ASN A 213 -10.47 10.12 -19.01
N PHE A 214 -9.47 9.75 -18.20
CA PHE A 214 -8.84 8.42 -18.29
C PHE A 214 -9.86 7.29 -18.10
N ILE A 215 -10.71 7.40 -17.07
CA ILE A 215 -11.75 6.39 -16.79
C ILE A 215 -12.82 6.36 -17.89
N GLU A 216 -13.25 7.51 -18.41
CA GLU A 216 -14.19 7.58 -19.54
C GLU A 216 -13.63 6.92 -20.80
N ASP A 217 -12.34 7.10 -21.07
CA ASP A 217 -11.65 6.49 -22.21
C ASP A 217 -11.45 4.98 -22.03
N CYS A 218 -11.25 4.51 -20.80
CA CYS A 218 -11.26 3.08 -20.47
C CYS A 218 -12.65 2.46 -20.68
N ALA A 219 -13.71 3.15 -20.24
CA ALA A 219 -15.09 2.70 -20.38
C ALA A 219 -15.61 2.69 -21.82
N SER A 220 -14.96 3.44 -22.72
CA SER A 220 -15.30 3.49 -24.16
C SER A 220 -14.94 2.20 -24.92
N GLY A 221 -14.20 1.28 -24.28
CA GLY A 221 -13.86 -0.04 -24.80
C GLY A 221 -13.04 -0.01 -26.09
N LYS A 222 -13.10 -1.09 -26.88
CA LYS A 222 -12.39 -1.22 -28.18
C LYS A 222 -12.66 -0.12 -29.19
N LYS A 223 -13.82 0.55 -29.12
CA LYS A 223 -14.19 1.65 -30.02
C LYS A 223 -13.69 3.01 -29.52
N GLY A 224 -13.21 3.06 -28.27
CA GLY A 224 -12.65 4.25 -27.64
C GLY A 224 -11.20 4.51 -28.03
N PRO A 225 -10.63 5.62 -27.54
CA PRO A 225 -9.28 6.05 -27.92
C PRO A 225 -8.18 5.10 -27.42
N LEU A 226 -8.44 4.28 -26.40
CA LEU A 226 -7.49 3.28 -25.90
C LEU A 226 -7.55 1.94 -26.65
N GLY A 227 -8.55 1.75 -27.53
CA GLY A 227 -8.66 0.58 -28.40
C GLY A 227 -8.76 -0.77 -27.67
N SER A 228 -9.12 -0.77 -26.39
CA SER A 228 -9.08 -1.96 -25.51
C SER A 228 -10.27 -1.98 -24.56
N ASP A 229 -10.76 -3.17 -24.23
CA ASP A 229 -11.81 -3.35 -23.23
C ASP A 229 -11.16 -3.45 -21.85
N TYR A 230 -11.23 -2.36 -21.08
CA TYR A 230 -10.73 -2.34 -19.71
C TYR A 230 -11.76 -2.91 -18.74
N ASN A 231 -11.28 -3.71 -17.81
CA ASN A 231 -12.09 -4.30 -16.74
C ASN A 231 -11.88 -3.54 -15.43
N MET A 232 -12.95 -3.29 -14.67
CA MET A 232 -12.83 -2.68 -13.35
C MET A 232 -12.78 -3.75 -12.25
N ARG A 233 -11.79 -3.66 -11.36
CA ARG A 233 -11.72 -4.47 -10.13
C ARG A 233 -11.32 -3.57 -8.96
N TRP A 234 -12.15 -3.53 -7.93
CA TRP A 234 -11.92 -2.76 -6.72
C TRP A 234 -12.27 -3.63 -5.53
N VAL A 235 -11.26 -4.03 -4.76
CA VAL A 235 -11.47 -4.81 -3.52
C VAL A 235 -11.81 -3.85 -2.39
N GLY A 236 -11.12 -2.70 -2.34
CA GLY A 236 -11.29 -1.73 -1.25
C GLY A 236 -10.36 -1.95 -0.05
N SER A 237 -9.30 -2.76 -0.22
CA SER A 237 -8.12 -2.82 0.64
C SER A 237 -6.89 -2.61 -0.24
N LEU A 238 -5.97 -1.74 0.18
CA LEU A 238 -4.77 -1.42 -0.59
C LEU A 238 -3.92 -2.68 -0.80
N VAL A 239 -3.68 -3.48 0.24
CA VAL A 239 -2.86 -4.69 0.15
C VAL A 239 -3.49 -5.75 -0.75
N ALA A 240 -4.83 -5.89 -0.69
CA ALA A 240 -5.53 -6.87 -1.50
C ALA A 240 -5.50 -6.48 -2.98
N ASP A 241 -5.71 -5.20 -3.31
CA ASP A 241 -5.59 -4.70 -4.67
C ASP A 241 -4.13 -4.72 -5.18
N ALA A 242 -3.15 -4.41 -4.32
CA ALA A 242 -1.72 -4.51 -4.66
C ALA A 242 -1.32 -5.95 -4.98
N SER A 243 -1.71 -6.91 -4.14
CA SER A 243 -1.46 -8.34 -4.36
C SER A 243 -2.08 -8.84 -5.67
N ARG A 244 -3.34 -8.46 -5.94
CA ARG A 244 -4.01 -8.74 -7.23
C ARG A 244 -3.17 -8.19 -8.39
N ILE A 245 -2.78 -6.93 -8.34
CA ILE A 245 -2.03 -6.26 -9.42
C ILE A 245 -0.65 -6.89 -9.64
N LEU A 246 0.04 -7.30 -8.58
CA LEU A 246 1.30 -8.03 -8.69
C LEU A 246 1.15 -9.39 -9.38
N SER A 247 0.01 -10.06 -9.19
CA SER A 247 -0.28 -11.36 -9.78
C SER A 247 -0.66 -11.29 -11.26
N ARG A 248 -1.53 -10.34 -11.65
CA ARG A 248 -2.12 -10.31 -13.01
C ARG A 248 -1.86 -9.04 -13.83
N GLY A 249 -1.14 -8.08 -13.25
CA GLY A 249 -1.03 -6.73 -13.78
C GLY A 249 -2.30 -5.90 -13.54
N GLY A 250 -2.27 -4.64 -13.95
CA GLY A 250 -3.39 -3.72 -13.81
C GLY A 250 -2.94 -2.39 -13.23
N LEU A 251 -3.91 -1.61 -12.80
CA LEU A 251 -3.69 -0.28 -12.25
C LEU A 251 -4.54 -0.10 -10.99
N PHE A 252 -3.97 0.48 -9.95
CA PHE A 252 -4.70 1.00 -8.80
C PHE A 252 -4.69 2.52 -8.86
N LEU A 253 -5.81 3.16 -8.54
CA LEU A 253 -5.92 4.61 -8.45
C LEU A 253 -6.64 5.01 -7.17
N TYR A 254 -5.94 5.79 -6.35
CA TYR A 254 -6.49 6.60 -5.28
C TYR A 254 -6.02 8.05 -5.45
N PRO A 255 -6.61 8.80 -6.40
CA PRO A 255 -6.13 10.13 -6.76
C PRO A 255 -6.56 11.19 -5.74
N ALA A 256 -5.97 12.38 -5.86
CA ALA A 256 -6.57 13.59 -5.30
C ALA A 256 -7.94 13.85 -5.92
N ASP A 257 -8.88 14.36 -5.13
CA ASP A 257 -10.20 14.77 -5.62
C ASP A 257 -10.78 15.98 -4.87
N GLY A 258 -11.94 16.45 -5.34
CA GLY A 258 -12.59 17.66 -4.83
C GLY A 258 -13.25 17.55 -3.45
N ARG A 259 -13.28 16.37 -2.81
CA ARG A 259 -13.85 16.24 -1.45
C ARG A 259 -12.96 16.97 -0.44
N LYS A 260 -13.57 17.58 0.59
CA LYS A 260 -12.83 18.23 1.68
C LYS A 260 -11.86 17.23 2.33
N ASN A 261 -10.59 17.59 2.48
CA ASN A 261 -9.48 16.78 3.02
C ASN A 261 -8.99 15.62 2.13
N TYR A 262 -9.37 15.61 0.84
CA TYR A 262 -8.91 14.62 -0.16
C TYR A 262 -8.09 15.26 -1.29
N GLN A 263 -7.77 16.55 -1.17
CA GLN A 263 -6.96 17.29 -2.16
C GLN A 263 -5.53 16.75 -2.27
N GLN A 264 -5.03 16.11 -1.21
CA GLN A 264 -3.73 15.44 -1.16
C GLN A 264 -3.88 13.91 -1.15
N GLY A 265 -4.99 13.37 -1.65
CA GLY A 265 -5.29 11.94 -1.55
C GLY A 265 -5.74 11.53 -0.15
N ARG A 266 -5.85 10.22 0.08
CA ARG A 266 -6.29 9.63 1.37
C ARG A 266 -5.22 8.77 2.04
N LEU A 267 -4.42 8.07 1.24
CA LEU A 267 -3.42 7.12 1.72
C LEU A 267 -2.20 7.89 2.23
N ARG A 268 -1.55 7.38 3.27
CA ARG A 268 -0.40 8.00 3.92
C ARG A 268 0.87 7.56 3.23
N GLN A 269 1.77 8.51 3.07
CA GLN A 269 2.97 8.30 2.28
C GLN A 269 3.93 7.31 2.95
N LEU A 270 4.12 7.42 4.27
CA LEU A 270 5.17 6.70 4.99
C LEU A 270 4.94 5.18 5.03
N TYR A 271 3.75 4.78 5.46
CA TYR A 271 3.43 3.39 5.79
C TYR A 271 2.42 2.73 4.84
N GLU A 272 1.85 3.46 3.87
CA GLU A 272 1.01 2.87 2.81
C GLU A 272 1.68 3.03 1.43
N ALA A 273 1.89 4.26 0.96
CA ALA A 273 2.29 4.50 -0.43
C ALA A 273 3.75 4.11 -0.72
N ASN A 274 4.71 4.51 0.13
CA ASN A 274 6.13 4.22 -0.03
C ASN A 274 6.46 2.72 -0.09
N PRO A 275 6.03 1.87 0.87
CA PRO A 275 6.33 0.43 0.84
C PRO A 275 5.68 -0.28 -0.36
N VAL A 276 4.43 0.06 -0.70
CA VAL A 276 3.77 -0.50 -1.89
C VAL A 276 4.47 -0.04 -3.18
N ALA A 277 4.85 1.23 -3.27
CA ALA A 277 5.60 1.75 -4.43
C ALA A 277 6.94 1.04 -4.61
N PHE A 278 7.66 0.79 -3.52
CA PHE A 278 8.95 0.10 -3.55
C PHE A 278 8.82 -1.32 -4.12
N ILE A 279 7.83 -2.07 -3.64
CA ILE A 279 7.51 -3.41 -4.17
C ILE A 279 7.13 -3.34 -5.65
N ILE A 280 6.23 -2.43 -6.03
CA ILE A 280 5.73 -2.32 -7.41
C ILE A 280 6.87 -2.00 -8.39
N GLU A 281 7.76 -1.08 -8.03
CA GLU A 281 8.91 -0.73 -8.88
C GLU A 281 9.91 -1.88 -8.98
N GLN A 282 10.19 -2.59 -7.89
CA GLN A 282 11.05 -3.77 -7.88
C GLN A 282 10.46 -4.95 -8.68
N ALA A 283 9.14 -5.03 -8.80
CA ALA A 283 8.45 -5.96 -9.68
C ALA A 283 8.46 -5.52 -11.16
N GLY A 284 8.98 -4.33 -11.49
CA GLY A 284 9.04 -3.78 -12.85
C GLY A 284 7.86 -2.88 -13.26
N GLY A 285 7.00 -2.53 -12.29
CA GLY A 285 5.91 -1.57 -12.44
C GLY A 285 6.36 -0.12 -12.28
N SER A 286 5.42 0.76 -11.93
CA SER A 286 5.68 2.15 -11.57
C SER A 286 4.65 2.67 -10.58
N ALA A 287 4.99 3.72 -9.83
CA ALA A 287 4.11 4.38 -8.88
C ALA A 287 4.25 5.91 -8.95
N THR A 288 3.13 6.64 -8.95
CA THR A 288 3.09 8.10 -9.09
C THR A 288 1.94 8.72 -8.30
N ASP A 289 2.05 9.99 -7.94
CA ASP A 289 0.94 10.80 -7.42
C ASP A 289 0.04 11.39 -8.55
N GLY A 290 0.32 11.01 -9.79
CA GLY A 290 -0.28 11.58 -11.00
C GLY A 290 0.70 12.48 -11.77
N SER A 291 1.77 12.94 -11.13
CA SER A 291 2.80 13.80 -11.71
C SER A 291 4.22 13.31 -11.39
N LYS A 292 4.57 13.17 -10.12
CA LYS A 292 5.90 12.79 -9.62
C LYS A 292 5.93 11.31 -9.23
N ARG A 293 7.13 10.71 -9.27
CA ARG A 293 7.38 9.36 -8.74
C ARG A 293 7.20 9.39 -7.22
N ILE A 294 6.61 8.35 -6.64
CA ILE A 294 6.34 8.30 -5.19
C ILE A 294 7.64 8.23 -4.38
N LEU A 295 8.58 7.37 -4.78
CA LEU A 295 9.81 7.14 -4.04
C LEU A 295 10.81 8.31 -4.06
N ASP A 296 10.65 9.26 -4.98
CA ASP A 296 11.48 10.48 -5.07
C ASP A 296 11.05 11.56 -4.08
N GLN A 297 9.96 11.36 -3.35
CA GLN A 297 9.34 12.38 -2.51
C GLN A 297 9.66 12.13 -1.03
N SER A 298 10.09 13.19 -0.35
CA SER A 298 10.24 13.21 1.11
C SER A 298 8.93 13.58 1.80
N LEU A 299 8.85 13.29 3.09
CA LEU A 299 7.75 13.72 3.95
C LEU A 299 8.10 15.03 4.66
N SER A 300 7.09 15.85 4.93
CA SER A 300 7.17 17.02 5.83
C SER A 300 6.46 16.80 7.17
N GLU A 301 5.59 15.79 7.25
CA GLU A 301 4.82 15.43 8.45
C GLU A 301 4.66 13.91 8.53
N LEU A 302 4.43 13.38 9.73
CA LEU A 302 4.36 11.94 9.98
C LEU A 302 3.22 11.26 9.20
N HIS A 303 2.03 11.86 9.28
CA HIS A 303 0.80 11.32 8.68
C HIS A 303 0.48 11.93 7.30
N GLN A 304 1.52 12.35 6.56
CA GLN A 304 1.35 13.02 5.27
C GLN A 304 0.57 12.14 4.30
N ARG A 305 -0.55 12.65 3.79
CA ARG A 305 -1.32 11.99 2.74
C ARG A 305 -0.75 12.27 1.36
N ILE A 306 -0.91 11.32 0.44
CA ILE A 306 -0.48 11.46 -0.95
C ILE A 306 -1.48 10.81 -1.92
N PRO A 307 -1.74 11.42 -3.09
CA PRO A 307 -2.40 10.71 -4.19
C PRO A 307 -1.56 9.52 -4.61
N PHE A 308 -2.19 8.41 -4.98
CA PHE A 308 -1.44 7.19 -5.27
C PHE A 308 -2.00 6.44 -6.47
N VAL A 309 -1.16 6.27 -7.48
CA VAL A 309 -1.43 5.48 -8.68
C VAL A 309 -0.27 4.53 -8.91
N PHE A 310 -0.53 3.23 -8.96
CA PHE A 310 0.52 2.24 -9.17
C PHE A 310 0.06 1.06 -10.03
N GLY A 311 1.03 0.34 -10.59
CA GLY A 311 0.80 -0.94 -11.28
C GLY A 311 1.64 -1.08 -12.53
N SER A 312 1.01 -1.57 -13.60
CA SER A 312 1.65 -1.79 -14.91
C SER A 312 2.23 -0.51 -15.47
N LYS A 313 3.54 -0.54 -15.76
CA LYS A 313 4.35 0.63 -16.16
C LYS A 313 3.72 1.44 -17.30
N LYS A 314 3.16 0.77 -18.32
CA LYS A 314 2.48 1.48 -19.43
C LYS A 314 1.21 2.21 -18.99
N GLN A 315 0.39 1.61 -18.12
CA GLN A 315 -0.86 2.22 -17.64
C GLN A 315 -0.59 3.38 -16.69
N VAL A 316 0.43 3.27 -15.83
CA VAL A 316 0.85 4.37 -14.94
C VAL A 316 1.34 5.56 -15.76
N ALA A 317 2.19 5.32 -16.77
CA ALA A 317 2.64 6.36 -17.69
C ALA A 317 1.48 6.98 -18.49
N LEU A 318 0.49 6.17 -18.87
CA LEU A 318 -0.72 6.65 -19.52
C LEU A 318 -1.50 7.60 -18.61
N VAL A 319 -1.78 7.23 -17.35
CA VAL A 319 -2.45 8.14 -16.39
C VAL A 319 -1.68 9.45 -16.25
N LYS A 320 -0.36 9.39 -16.04
CA LYS A 320 0.48 10.59 -15.95
C LYS A 320 0.33 11.50 -17.18
N SER A 321 0.23 10.93 -18.39
CA SER A 321 0.04 11.73 -19.61
C SER A 321 -1.27 12.54 -19.63
N TYR A 322 -2.33 12.07 -18.95
CA TYR A 322 -3.58 12.82 -18.80
C TYR A 322 -3.42 14.03 -17.87
N HIS A 323 -2.50 13.95 -16.89
CA HIS A 323 -2.16 15.07 -16.01
C HIS A 323 -1.26 16.09 -16.72
N ASP A 324 -0.29 15.62 -17.51
CA ASP A 324 0.64 16.49 -18.24
C ASP A 324 -0.03 17.23 -19.42
N ARG A 325 -1.13 16.69 -19.96
CA ARG A 325 -1.79 17.22 -21.18
C ARG A 325 -3.31 17.39 -21.01
N PRO A 326 -3.79 18.29 -20.13
CA PRO A 326 -5.22 18.48 -19.88
C PRO A 326 -6.02 18.94 -21.12
N GLY A 327 -5.35 19.53 -22.13
CA GLY A 327 -5.98 20.06 -23.35
C GLY A 327 -6.03 19.11 -24.55
N PHE A 328 -5.29 17.99 -24.56
CA PHE A 328 -5.12 17.17 -25.77
C PHE A 328 -6.29 16.23 -26.07
N LEU A 329 -7.25 16.12 -25.15
CA LEU A 329 -8.50 15.37 -25.33
C LEU A 329 -9.71 16.29 -25.63
N GLY A 330 -9.45 17.60 -25.75
CA GLY A 330 -10.44 18.65 -26.04
C GLY A 330 -10.91 18.74 -27.49
N SER A 331 -10.57 17.78 -28.36
CA SER A 331 -11.18 17.66 -29.70
C SER A 331 -12.49 16.85 -29.71
N ARG A 332 -13.03 16.46 -28.53
CA ARG A 332 -14.46 16.14 -28.41
C ARG A 332 -15.23 17.46 -28.46
N ALA A 333 -15.57 17.89 -29.68
CA ALA A 333 -16.44 19.03 -29.92
C ALA A 333 -17.69 18.97 -29.01
N PRO A 334 -18.16 20.09 -28.45
CA PRO A 334 -19.33 20.13 -27.56
C PRO A 334 -20.68 19.92 -28.30
N LEU A 335 -20.69 19.17 -29.40
CA LEU A 335 -21.84 19.06 -30.31
C LEU A 335 -22.85 17.97 -29.95
N PHE A 336 -22.60 17.14 -28.94
CA PHE A 336 -23.57 16.14 -28.48
C PHE A 336 -23.80 16.21 -26.98
N ASN A 337 -24.34 17.35 -26.55
CA ASN A 337 -25.22 17.34 -25.38
C ASN A 337 -26.52 16.64 -25.83
N PRO A 338 -27.01 15.56 -25.18
CA PRO A 338 -28.35 15.08 -25.45
C PRO A 338 -29.34 16.11 -24.90
N ARG A 339 -29.54 17.20 -25.64
CA ARG A 339 -30.73 18.02 -25.51
C ARG A 339 -31.87 17.13 -25.97
N GLY A 340 -32.63 16.60 -25.02
CA GLY A 340 -33.97 16.10 -25.28
C GLY A 340 -34.78 17.22 -25.93
N LEU A 341 -34.81 17.25 -27.25
CA LEU A 341 -35.92 17.84 -27.98
C LEU A 341 -37.13 16.94 -27.74
N PHE A 342 -38.30 17.57 -27.59
CA PHE A 342 -39.60 17.01 -27.23
C PHE A 342 -39.90 16.95 -25.72
N ARG A 343 -40.20 18.12 -25.15
CA ARG A 343 -41.37 18.25 -24.28
C ARG A 343 -42.46 18.98 -25.08
N LYS A 344 -43.56 18.28 -25.36
CA LYS A 344 -44.86 18.90 -25.59
C LYS A 344 -45.51 19.13 -24.24
#